data_AF-A0A916HWV9-F1
#
_entry.id   AF-A0A916HWV9-F1
#
_cell.length_a   1.000
_cell.length_b   1.000
_cell.length_c   1.000
_cell.angle_alpha   90.00
_cell.angle_beta   90.00
_cell.angle_gamma   90.00
#
_symmetry.space_group_name_H-M   'P 1'
#
loop_
_entity.id
_entity.type
_entity.pdbx_description
1 polymer ?
#
loop_
_entity_poly.entity_id
_entity_poly.type
_entity_poly.pdbx_seq_one_letter_code
_entity_poly.pdbx_strand_id
1 'polypeptide(L)'
;MPATAQLDLAAALERYGPRLRAVAYQLVGADADDVVQETFLRAVRKAHTFRAESEVGTWLHAILVRVALRHRRKRARGGPRLSLDAAMPIDEGVLADPRARGYDPSSQTIRREATQAVQEAIARLPDAFRVPLVLKEIGELPVEDVARILRIKPQTVKTRVHRARMLLRGLLDSKLPRRRLPAAAYERRICVDLLAAKQAALDRGERVPLDGVTCERCRAVFATLDLGSRVCHDLARGDLPPALRRTILAEAAAWSKEPVE
;
A
#
# COMPACT_ATOMS: atom_id res chain seq x y z
N MET A 1 -17.88 25.46 25.96
CA MET A 1 -18.01 24.87 24.60
C MET A 1 -16.63 24.93 23.96
N PRO A 2 -15.91 23.82 23.73
CA PRO A 2 -14.59 23.94 23.14
C PRO A 2 -14.73 24.12 21.63
N ALA A 3 -13.99 25.10 21.12
CA ALA A 3 -13.92 25.50 19.73
C ALA A 3 -13.65 24.30 18.81
N THR A 4 -14.56 24.06 17.87
CA THR A 4 -14.26 23.32 16.64
C THR A 4 -13.08 24.01 15.98
N ALA A 5 -11.89 23.44 16.10
CA ALA A 5 -10.80 23.75 15.19
C ALA A 5 -11.35 23.46 13.79
N GLN A 6 -11.71 24.52 13.07
CA GLN A 6 -12.31 24.43 11.75
C GLN A 6 -11.30 23.72 10.86
N LEU A 7 -11.57 22.46 10.54
CA LEU A 7 -10.69 21.62 9.73
C LEU A 7 -10.40 22.37 8.43
N ASP A 8 -9.17 22.83 8.26
CA ASP A 8 -8.74 23.46 7.00
C ASP A 8 -8.57 22.37 5.94
N LEU A 9 -9.64 22.16 5.17
CA LEU A 9 -9.68 21.17 4.11
C LEU A 9 -8.82 21.55 2.91
N ALA A 10 -8.53 22.83 2.69
CA ALA A 10 -7.62 23.25 1.63
C ALA A 10 -6.18 22.86 1.99
N ALA A 11 -5.74 23.18 3.20
CA ALA A 11 -4.44 22.73 3.70
C ALA A 11 -4.34 21.20 3.76
N ALA A 12 -5.42 20.51 4.17
CA ALA A 12 -5.47 19.06 4.16
C ALA A 12 -5.39 18.46 2.74
N LEU A 13 -5.99 19.11 1.74
CA LEU A 13 -5.91 18.70 0.34
C LEU A 13 -4.47 18.79 -0.18
N GLU A 14 -3.79 19.90 0.05
CA GLU A 14 -2.38 20.06 -0.37
C GLU A 14 -1.49 19.01 0.30
N ARG A 15 -1.69 18.80 1.60
CA ARG A 15 -0.82 17.91 2.38
C ARG A 15 -1.08 16.42 2.12
N TYR A 16 -2.34 16.01 2.01
CA TYR A 16 -2.70 14.58 1.98
C TYR A 16 -3.25 14.11 0.63
N GLY A 17 -3.70 15.02 -0.24
CA GLY A 17 -4.30 14.70 -1.54
C GLY A 17 -3.44 13.80 -2.42
N PRO A 18 -2.14 14.08 -2.63
CA PRO A 18 -1.28 13.25 -3.46
C PRO A 18 -1.20 11.79 -2.96
N ARG A 19 -1.05 11.60 -1.64
CA ARG A 19 -0.99 10.28 -1.01
C ARG A 19 -2.33 9.55 -1.01
N LEU A 20 -3.42 10.25 -0.74
CA LEU A 20 -4.78 9.72 -0.83
C LEU A 20 -5.07 9.21 -2.25
N ARG A 21 -4.63 9.94 -3.27
CA ARG A 21 -4.73 9.53 -4.67
C ARG A 21 -3.90 8.29 -4.97
N ALA A 22 -2.64 8.22 -4.50
CA ALA A 22 -1.80 7.04 -4.66
C ALA A 22 -2.45 5.79 -4.06
N VAL A 23 -3.01 5.91 -2.85
CA VAL A 23 -3.77 4.85 -2.19
C VAL A 23 -5.02 4.48 -3.01
N ALA A 24 -5.81 5.48 -3.44
CA ALA A 24 -7.01 5.24 -4.23
C ALA A 24 -6.69 4.49 -5.53
N TYR A 25 -5.63 4.87 -6.23
CA TYR A 25 -5.22 4.24 -7.49
C TYR A 25 -4.91 2.75 -7.31
N GLN A 26 -4.24 2.35 -6.22
CA GLN A 26 -4.01 0.92 -5.97
C GLN A 26 -5.29 0.14 -5.60
N LEU A 27 -6.32 0.83 -5.10
CA LEU A 27 -7.58 0.21 -4.74
C LEU A 27 -8.53 0.11 -5.94
N VAL A 28 -8.66 1.18 -6.74
CA VAL A 28 -9.69 1.31 -7.79
C VAL A 28 -9.16 1.55 -9.20
N GLY A 29 -7.85 1.71 -9.39
CA GLY A 29 -7.26 1.98 -10.70
C GLY A 29 -7.63 3.37 -11.23
N ALA A 30 -8.11 3.43 -12.47
CA ALA A 30 -8.38 4.67 -13.19
C ALA A 30 -9.39 5.60 -12.49
N ASP A 31 -10.28 5.08 -11.64
CA ASP A 31 -11.29 5.88 -10.92
C ASP A 31 -10.74 6.51 -9.63
N ALA A 32 -9.42 6.54 -9.47
CA ALA A 32 -8.78 7.11 -8.27
C ALA A 32 -9.20 8.55 -8.03
N ASP A 33 -9.29 9.34 -9.10
CA ASP A 33 -9.58 10.78 -9.04
C ASP A 33 -11.01 11.00 -8.54
N ASP A 34 -11.98 10.24 -9.06
CA ASP A 34 -13.38 10.25 -8.60
C ASP A 34 -13.49 9.86 -7.12
N VAL A 35 -12.75 8.82 -6.70
CA VAL A 35 -12.73 8.37 -5.30
C VAL A 35 -12.15 9.44 -4.39
N VAL A 36 -11.09 10.14 -4.81
CA VAL A 36 -10.48 11.23 -4.04
C VAL A 36 -11.43 12.42 -3.96
N GLN A 37 -12.06 12.82 -5.07
CA GLN A 37 -13.06 13.89 -5.07
C GLN A 37 -14.21 13.59 -4.10
N GLU A 38 -14.83 12.41 -4.22
CA GLU A 38 -15.91 11.98 -3.33
C GLU A 38 -15.44 11.87 -1.87
N THR A 39 -14.17 11.54 -1.63
CA THR A 39 -13.59 11.53 -0.29
C THR A 39 -13.58 12.93 0.31
N PHE A 40 -13.09 13.94 -0.41
CA PHE A 40 -13.03 15.32 0.08
C PHE A 40 -14.42 15.94 0.19
N LEU A 41 -15.33 15.67 -0.74
CA LEU A 41 -16.74 16.09 -0.63
C LEU A 41 -17.40 15.55 0.63
N ARG A 42 -17.18 14.26 0.96
CA ARG A 42 -17.65 13.69 2.22
C ARG A 42 -16.96 14.28 3.43
N ALA A 43 -15.67 14.64 3.31
CA ALA A 43 -14.93 15.28 4.38
C ALA A 43 -15.50 16.67 4.69
N VAL A 44 -15.81 17.48 3.68
CA VAL A 44 -16.52 18.77 3.82
C VAL A 44 -17.81 18.58 4.62
N ARG A 45 -18.69 17.67 4.16
CA ARG A 45 -19.98 17.37 4.81
C ARG A 45 -19.85 16.87 6.25
N LYS A 46 -18.72 16.23 6.59
CA LYS A 46 -18.48 15.59 7.88
C LYS A 46 -17.45 16.31 8.72
N ALA A 47 -17.02 17.51 8.34
CA ALA A 47 -15.97 18.24 9.04
C ALA A 47 -16.32 18.44 10.52
N HIS A 48 -17.60 18.70 10.83
CA HIS A 48 -18.12 18.83 12.20
C HIS A 48 -17.99 17.56 13.06
N THR A 49 -17.78 16.38 12.45
CA THR A 49 -17.61 15.10 13.17
C THR A 49 -16.16 14.80 13.53
N PHE A 50 -15.21 15.60 13.04
CA PHE A 50 -13.80 15.40 13.34
C PHE A 50 -13.49 15.88 14.77
N ARG A 51 -13.08 14.94 15.64
CA ARG A 51 -12.83 15.17 17.07
C ARG A 51 -11.35 15.30 17.45
N ALA A 52 -10.44 15.36 16.47
CA ALA A 52 -8.99 15.38 16.69
C ALA A 52 -8.41 14.20 17.51
N GLU A 53 -9.13 13.07 17.57
CA GLU A 53 -8.65 11.82 18.20
C GLU A 53 -7.66 11.04 17.29
N SER A 54 -7.45 11.51 16.07
CA SER A 54 -6.42 11.04 15.14
C SER A 54 -5.91 12.21 14.30
N GLU A 55 -4.79 12.02 13.62
CA GLU A 55 -4.40 12.96 12.57
C GLU A 55 -5.48 13.07 11.49
N VAL A 56 -5.57 14.26 10.87
CA VAL A 56 -6.48 14.54 9.75
C VAL A 56 -6.26 13.54 8.61
N GLY A 57 -4.99 13.22 8.29
CA GLY A 57 -4.65 12.25 7.26
C GLY A 57 -5.28 10.88 7.53
N THR A 58 -5.20 10.37 8.77
CA THR A 58 -5.80 9.09 9.18
C THR A 58 -7.32 9.12 9.05
N TRP A 59 -7.96 10.23 9.43
CA TRP A 59 -9.40 10.40 9.27
C TRP A 59 -9.83 10.42 7.80
N LEU A 60 -9.08 11.12 6.92
CA LEU A 60 -9.33 11.15 5.48
C LEU A 60 -9.15 9.76 4.84
N HIS A 61 -8.12 9.01 5.22
CA HIS A 61 -7.95 7.63 4.77
C HIS A 61 -9.12 6.73 5.20
N ALA A 62 -9.69 6.95 6.38
CA ALA A 62 -10.87 6.22 6.83
C ALA A 62 -12.10 6.49 5.94
N ILE A 63 -12.27 7.72 5.45
CA ILE A 63 -13.32 8.07 4.48
C ILE A 63 -13.00 7.42 3.14
N LEU A 64 -11.77 7.59 2.65
CA LEU A 64 -11.31 7.09 1.34
C LEU A 64 -11.50 5.58 1.18
N VAL A 65 -11.11 4.80 2.19
CA VAL A 65 -11.26 3.34 2.16
C VAL A 65 -12.72 2.94 2.04
N ARG A 66 -13.64 3.63 2.72
CA ARG A 66 -15.08 3.36 2.62
C ARG A 66 -15.62 3.68 1.23
N VAL A 67 -15.18 4.80 0.64
CA VAL A 67 -15.55 5.21 -0.73
C VAL A 67 -15.02 4.20 -1.74
N ALA A 68 -13.72 3.89 -1.68
CA ALA A 68 -13.06 2.93 -2.56
C ALA A 68 -13.70 1.54 -2.47
N LEU A 69 -13.92 0.99 -1.27
CA LEU A 69 -14.55 -0.32 -1.12
C LEU A 69 -15.99 -0.36 -1.63
N ARG A 70 -16.75 0.73 -1.44
CA ARG A 70 -18.10 0.84 -2.03
C ARG A 70 -18.03 0.85 -3.55
N HIS A 71 -17.10 1.62 -4.13
CA HIS A 71 -16.87 1.69 -5.57
C HIS A 71 -16.52 0.32 -6.16
N ARG A 72 -15.61 -0.40 -5.51
CA ARG A 72 -15.22 -1.76 -5.92
C ARG A 72 -16.36 -2.77 -5.83
N ARG A 73 -17.18 -2.72 -4.77
CA ARG A 73 -18.35 -3.61 -4.64
C ARG A 73 -19.38 -3.37 -5.75
N LYS A 74 -19.57 -2.12 -6.18
CA LYS A 74 -20.45 -1.79 -7.32
C LYS A 74 -19.93 -2.38 -8.64
N ARG A 75 -18.60 -2.42 -8.83
CA ARG A 75 -17.95 -3.00 -10.02
C ARG A 75 -17.79 -4.51 -9.96
N ALA A 76 -17.66 -5.09 -8.77
CA ALA A 76 -17.41 -6.52 -8.58
C ALA A 76 -18.69 -7.35 -8.66
N ARG A 77 -19.16 -7.60 -9.89
CA ARG A 77 -19.90 -8.83 -10.25
C ARG A 77 -18.89 -9.81 -10.86
N GLY A 78 -18.34 -10.75 -10.07
CA GLY A 78 -17.71 -11.98 -10.61
C GLY A 78 -16.18 -12.11 -10.69
N GLY A 79 -15.39 -11.57 -9.74
CA GLY A 79 -13.93 -11.78 -9.73
C GLY A 79 -13.49 -13.09 -9.01
N PRO A 80 -12.50 -13.84 -9.53
CA PRO A 80 -12.03 -15.09 -8.94
C PRO A 80 -11.31 -14.88 -7.61
N ARG A 81 -11.51 -15.81 -6.67
CA ARG A 81 -10.81 -15.85 -5.37
C ARG A 81 -9.47 -16.58 -5.56
N LEU A 82 -8.35 -15.89 -5.37
CA LEU A 82 -7.04 -16.55 -5.30
C LEU A 82 -7.00 -17.46 -4.05
N SER A 83 -6.69 -18.75 -4.25
CA SER A 83 -6.55 -19.73 -3.18
C SER A 83 -5.27 -19.51 -2.38
N LEU A 84 -5.34 -19.81 -1.08
CA LEU A 84 -4.34 -19.50 -0.05
C LEU A 84 -3.04 -20.31 -0.16
N ASP A 85 -3.01 -21.39 -0.94
CA ASP A 85 -1.90 -22.37 -0.93
C ASP A 85 -0.67 -21.96 -1.76
N ALA A 86 -0.73 -20.86 -2.52
CA ALA A 86 0.35 -20.45 -3.43
C ALA A 86 1.46 -19.57 -2.79
N ALA A 87 1.41 -19.30 -1.48
CA ALA A 87 2.23 -18.25 -0.86
C ALA A 87 3.58 -18.71 -0.25
N MET A 88 3.90 -20.00 -0.28
CA MET A 88 5.21 -20.51 0.18
C MET A 88 5.80 -21.50 -0.83
N PRO A 89 6.67 -21.05 -1.75
CA PRO A 89 7.50 -21.98 -2.49
C PRO A 89 8.66 -22.42 -1.58
N ILE A 90 8.57 -23.65 -1.08
CA ILE A 90 9.69 -24.38 -0.47
C ILE A 90 10.55 -25.01 -1.59
N ASP A 91 10.08 -24.96 -2.84
CA ASP A 91 10.66 -25.73 -3.94
C ASP A 91 12.01 -25.20 -4.43
N GLU A 92 12.83 -26.14 -4.90
CA GLU A 92 14.23 -25.94 -5.25
C GLU A 92 14.42 -25.45 -6.68
N GLY A 93 15.47 -24.64 -6.86
CA GLY A 93 16.22 -24.58 -8.11
C GLY A 93 16.13 -23.29 -8.91
N VAL A 94 15.08 -22.46 -8.78
CA VAL A 94 14.96 -21.19 -9.53
C VAL A 94 14.14 -20.16 -8.74
N LEU A 95 14.72 -19.00 -8.44
CA LEU A 95 14.03 -17.89 -7.74
C LEU A 95 14.18 -16.58 -8.52
N ALA A 96 13.22 -15.68 -8.34
CA ALA A 96 13.39 -14.30 -8.80
C ALA A 96 14.49 -13.61 -8.01
N ASP A 97 15.35 -12.92 -8.75
CA ASP A 97 16.40 -12.09 -8.18
C ASP A 97 16.43 -10.75 -8.93
N PRO A 98 15.85 -9.68 -8.36
CA PRO A 98 15.95 -8.32 -8.91
C PRO A 98 17.39 -7.81 -9.06
N ARG A 99 18.40 -8.51 -8.55
CA ARG A 99 19.83 -8.20 -8.69
C ARG A 99 20.54 -9.08 -9.73
N ALA A 100 19.81 -9.92 -10.47
CA ALA A 100 20.39 -10.75 -11.51
C ALA A 100 21.12 -9.90 -12.56
N ARG A 101 22.30 -10.35 -12.99
CA ARG A 101 23.13 -9.66 -14.00
C ARG A 101 22.28 -9.38 -15.25
N GLY A 102 22.19 -8.11 -15.65
CA GLY A 102 21.35 -7.63 -16.76
C GLY A 102 20.14 -6.79 -16.32
N TYR A 103 19.73 -6.86 -15.05
CA TYR A 103 18.72 -5.98 -14.48
C TYR A 103 19.40 -4.82 -13.76
N ASP A 104 19.73 -3.74 -14.47
CA ASP A 104 20.28 -2.52 -13.87
C ASP A 104 19.16 -1.57 -13.41
N PRO A 105 18.91 -1.42 -12.09
CA PRO A 105 17.89 -0.52 -11.56
C PRO A 105 18.22 0.96 -11.78
N SER A 106 19.37 1.31 -12.37
CA SER A 106 19.68 2.68 -12.79
C SER A 106 18.87 3.10 -14.02
N SER A 107 18.49 2.15 -14.89
CA SER A 107 17.76 2.46 -16.11
C SER A 107 16.29 2.79 -15.83
N GLN A 108 15.78 3.86 -16.47
CA GLN A 108 14.39 4.30 -16.27
C GLN A 108 13.37 3.25 -16.74
N THR A 109 13.66 2.52 -17.81
CA THR A 109 12.79 1.47 -18.36
C THR A 109 12.58 0.35 -17.34
N ILE A 110 13.66 -0.16 -16.75
CA ILE A 110 13.61 -1.22 -15.74
C ILE A 110 12.81 -0.77 -14.50
N ARG A 111 12.96 0.49 -14.07
CA ARG A 111 12.15 1.04 -12.97
C ARG A 111 10.66 1.08 -13.31
N ARG A 112 10.29 1.48 -14.54
CA ARG A 112 8.90 1.52 -15.00
C ARG A 112 8.30 0.11 -15.05
N GLU A 113 9.02 -0.86 -15.59
CA GLU A 113 8.60 -2.27 -15.64
C GLU A 113 8.41 -2.86 -14.23
N ALA A 114 9.34 -2.63 -13.31
CA ALA A 114 9.17 -3.03 -11.90
C ALA A 114 7.94 -2.37 -11.27
N THR A 115 7.76 -1.08 -11.51
CA THR A 115 6.62 -0.32 -10.97
C THR A 115 5.31 -0.92 -11.46
N GLN A 116 5.19 -1.15 -12.77
CA GLN A 116 4.01 -1.76 -13.37
C GLN A 116 3.79 -3.19 -12.84
N ALA A 117 4.83 -4.02 -12.75
CA ALA A 117 4.73 -5.37 -12.23
C ALA A 117 4.20 -5.41 -10.79
N VAL A 118 4.67 -4.50 -9.93
CA VAL A 118 4.20 -4.36 -8.55
C VAL A 118 2.75 -3.86 -8.50
N GLN A 119 2.39 -2.83 -9.26
CA GLN A 119 1.01 -2.31 -9.30
C GLN A 119 0.01 -3.39 -9.73
N GLU A 120 0.33 -4.12 -10.80
CA GLU A 120 -0.52 -5.23 -11.28
C GLU A 120 -0.61 -6.36 -10.25
N ALA A 121 0.48 -6.67 -9.56
CA ALA A 121 0.48 -7.68 -8.52
C ALA A 121 -0.35 -7.24 -7.29
N ILE A 122 -0.27 -5.97 -6.86
CA ILE A 122 -1.14 -5.40 -5.83
C ILE A 122 -2.61 -5.48 -6.27
N ALA A 123 -2.90 -5.15 -7.52
CA ALA A 123 -4.24 -5.19 -8.11
C ALA A 123 -4.82 -6.63 -8.23
N ARG A 124 -4.01 -7.67 -8.04
CA ARG A 124 -4.46 -9.07 -7.96
C ARG A 124 -4.72 -9.54 -6.53
N LEU A 125 -4.20 -8.85 -5.51
CA LEU A 125 -4.37 -9.26 -4.11
C LEU A 125 -5.85 -9.20 -3.68
N PRO A 126 -6.36 -10.18 -2.91
CA PRO A 126 -7.67 -10.06 -2.27
C PRO A 126 -7.75 -8.86 -1.33
N ASP A 127 -8.92 -8.23 -1.19
CA ASP A 127 -9.11 -6.98 -0.42
C ASP A 127 -8.65 -7.08 1.03
N ALA A 128 -8.84 -8.26 1.64
CA ALA A 128 -8.41 -8.54 3.00
C ALA A 128 -6.90 -8.37 3.20
N PHE A 129 -6.10 -8.46 2.13
CA PHE A 129 -4.64 -8.28 2.15
C PHE A 129 -4.20 -7.02 1.42
N ARG A 130 -4.87 -6.67 0.32
CA ARG A 130 -4.59 -5.46 -0.47
C ARG A 130 -4.77 -4.19 0.34
N VAL A 131 -5.92 -4.04 1.01
CA VAL A 131 -6.24 -2.78 1.70
C VAL A 131 -5.26 -2.51 2.85
N PRO A 132 -4.98 -3.46 3.77
CA PRO A 132 -3.95 -3.25 4.80
C PRO A 132 -2.56 -2.94 4.21
N LEU A 133 -2.15 -3.64 3.15
CA LEU A 133 -0.85 -3.42 2.51
C LEU A 133 -0.74 -2.00 1.93
N VAL A 134 -1.73 -1.57 1.15
CA VAL A 134 -1.73 -0.24 0.52
C VAL A 134 -1.75 0.85 1.58
N LEU A 135 -2.57 0.71 2.63
CA LEU A 135 -2.59 1.71 3.72
C LEU A 135 -1.26 1.79 4.48
N LYS A 136 -0.60 0.65 4.72
CA LYS A 136 0.66 0.61 5.47
C LYS A 136 1.86 1.10 4.65
N GLU A 137 2.00 0.61 3.42
CA GLU A 137 3.19 0.87 2.59
C GLU A 137 3.03 2.16 1.78
N ILE A 138 1.86 2.43 1.19
CA ILE A 138 1.66 3.60 0.30
C ILE A 138 1.02 4.76 1.08
N GLY A 139 0.08 4.44 1.97
CA GLY A 139 -0.49 5.42 2.90
C GLY A 139 0.50 5.83 3.99
N GLU A 140 1.60 5.09 4.17
CA GLU A 140 2.61 5.27 5.24
C GLU A 140 1.98 5.33 6.64
N LEU A 141 0.83 4.69 6.84
CA LEU A 141 0.11 4.77 8.11
C LEU A 141 0.68 3.79 9.14
N PRO A 142 0.75 4.17 10.42
CA PRO A 142 1.12 3.24 11.48
C PRO A 142 0.09 2.11 11.60
N VAL A 143 0.51 0.97 12.12
CA VAL A 143 -0.32 -0.24 12.20
C VAL A 143 -1.61 0.02 12.99
N GLU A 144 -1.51 0.84 14.02
CA GLU A 144 -2.59 1.26 14.92
C GLU A 144 -3.66 2.05 14.17
N ASP A 145 -3.24 2.93 13.26
CA ASP A 145 -4.15 3.74 12.44
C ASP A 145 -4.83 2.88 11.36
N VAL A 146 -4.07 1.99 10.71
CA VAL A 146 -4.65 1.00 9.79
C VAL A 146 -5.67 0.13 10.51
N ALA A 147 -5.39 -0.30 11.74
CA ALA A 147 -6.29 -1.09 12.56
C ALA A 147 -7.58 -0.31 12.88
N ARG A 148 -7.46 0.98 13.24
CA ARG A 148 -8.61 1.86 13.51
C ARG A 148 -9.47 2.07 12.26
N ILE A 149 -8.84 2.33 11.11
CA ILE A 149 -9.51 2.52 9.81
C ILE A 149 -10.31 1.26 9.43
N LEU A 150 -9.69 0.08 9.58
CA LEU A 150 -10.27 -1.19 9.16
C LEU A 150 -11.13 -1.85 10.23
N ARG A 151 -11.17 -1.31 11.46
CA ARG A 151 -11.88 -1.86 12.62
C ARG A 151 -11.50 -3.31 12.92
N ILE A 152 -10.21 -3.58 12.93
CA ILE A 152 -9.63 -4.88 13.28
C ILE A 152 -8.53 -4.71 14.31
N LYS A 153 -8.04 -5.81 14.91
CA LYS A 153 -6.93 -5.74 15.87
C LYS A 153 -5.61 -5.36 15.16
N PRO A 154 -4.70 -4.59 15.79
CA PRO A 154 -3.36 -4.32 15.24
C PRO A 154 -2.61 -5.58 14.84
N GLN A 155 -2.73 -6.66 15.62
CA GLN A 155 -2.13 -7.96 15.27
C GLN A 155 -2.71 -8.56 13.98
N THR A 156 -3.98 -8.33 13.69
CA THR A 156 -4.62 -8.75 12.44
C THR A 156 -4.10 -7.93 11.26
N VAL A 157 -3.78 -6.65 11.45
CA VAL A 157 -3.11 -5.83 10.43
C VAL A 157 -1.73 -6.41 10.12
N LYS A 158 -0.88 -6.62 11.14
CA LYS A 158 0.48 -7.18 10.96
C LYS A 158 0.47 -8.49 10.19
N THR A 159 -0.39 -9.43 10.63
CA THR A 159 -0.53 -10.73 9.95
C THR A 159 -1.05 -10.61 8.52
N ARG A 160 -2.00 -9.70 8.24
CA ARG A 160 -2.50 -9.47 6.88
C ARG A 160 -1.46 -8.81 5.98
N VAL A 161 -0.73 -7.81 6.47
CA VAL A 161 0.35 -7.14 5.72
C VAL A 161 1.46 -8.13 5.41
N HIS A 162 1.92 -8.91 6.40
CA HIS A 162 2.89 -9.97 6.19
C HIS A 162 2.47 -10.95 5.08
N ARG A 163 1.23 -11.44 5.15
CA ARG A 163 0.66 -12.32 4.11
C ARG A 163 0.57 -11.63 2.76
N ALA A 164 0.19 -10.36 2.72
CA ALA A 164 0.13 -9.57 1.50
C ALA A 164 1.51 -9.46 0.85
N ARG A 165 2.58 -9.24 1.62
CA ARG A 165 3.96 -9.22 1.11
C ARG A 165 4.39 -10.58 0.55
N MET A 166 3.99 -11.69 1.18
CA MET A 166 4.27 -13.04 0.66
C MET A 166 3.54 -13.32 -0.65
N LEU A 167 2.26 -12.96 -0.74
CA LEU A 167 1.49 -13.07 -1.97
C LEU A 167 2.06 -12.17 -3.08
N LEU A 168 2.41 -10.93 -2.74
CA LEU A 168 3.04 -9.99 -3.66
C LEU A 168 4.35 -10.57 -4.21
N ARG A 169 5.22 -11.10 -3.34
CA ARG A 169 6.44 -11.79 -3.75
C ARG A 169 6.14 -12.93 -4.73
N GLY A 170 5.22 -13.83 -4.40
CA GLY A 170 4.88 -14.96 -5.27
C GLY A 170 4.34 -14.52 -6.64
N LEU A 171 3.59 -13.42 -6.70
CA LEU A 171 3.12 -12.84 -7.96
C LEU A 171 4.28 -12.24 -8.78
N LEU A 172 5.22 -11.57 -8.11
CA LEU A 172 6.41 -10.98 -8.74
C LEU A 172 7.40 -12.04 -9.21
N ASP A 173 7.48 -13.19 -8.53
CA ASP A 173 8.35 -14.30 -8.94
C ASP A 173 8.09 -14.68 -10.41
N SER A 174 6.87 -14.53 -10.94
CA SER A 174 6.53 -14.81 -12.34
C SER A 174 6.94 -13.74 -13.37
N LYS A 175 7.20 -12.51 -12.93
CA LYS A 175 7.45 -11.36 -13.82
C LYS A 175 8.90 -10.90 -13.83
N LEU A 176 9.66 -11.26 -12.80
CA LEU A 176 11.04 -10.82 -12.62
C LEU A 176 12.03 -11.83 -13.19
N PRO A 177 13.25 -11.39 -13.57
CA PRO A 177 14.33 -12.28 -13.96
C PRO A 177 14.57 -13.34 -12.89
N ARG A 178 14.68 -14.58 -13.33
CA ARG A 178 14.91 -15.72 -12.46
C ARG A 178 16.30 -16.30 -12.67
N ARG A 179 16.92 -16.80 -11.61
CA ARG A 179 18.19 -17.51 -11.66
C ARG A 179 18.17 -18.73 -10.76
N ARG A 180 18.95 -19.75 -11.13
CA ARG A 180 19.23 -20.90 -10.26
C ARG A 180 20.10 -20.50 -9.08
N LEU A 181 19.62 -20.79 -7.88
CA LEU A 181 20.30 -20.53 -6.62
C LEU A 181 20.70 -21.85 -5.94
N PRO A 182 21.78 -21.85 -5.13
CA PRO A 182 22.16 -23.02 -4.36
C PRO A 182 21.10 -23.39 -3.32
N ALA A 183 21.19 -24.61 -2.77
CA ALA A 183 20.39 -25.03 -1.64
C ALA A 183 20.54 -24.06 -0.46
N ALA A 184 19.53 -24.02 0.42
CA ALA A 184 19.62 -23.18 1.61
C ALA A 184 20.82 -23.60 2.45
N ALA A 185 21.70 -22.65 2.77
CA ALA A 185 22.88 -22.92 3.61
C ALA A 185 22.52 -23.15 5.10
N TYR A 186 21.29 -22.82 5.50
CA TYR A 186 20.80 -22.94 6.86
C TYR A 186 19.61 -23.90 6.93
N GLU A 187 19.41 -24.48 8.11
CA GLU A 187 18.19 -25.21 8.41
C GLU A 187 16.94 -24.36 8.18
N ARG A 188 15.83 -25.05 7.86
CA ARG A 188 14.55 -24.42 7.55
C ARG A 188 14.10 -23.44 8.63
N ARG A 189 14.31 -23.79 9.91
CA ARG A 189 13.91 -22.94 11.04
C ARG A 189 14.62 -21.58 11.01
N ILE A 190 15.93 -21.59 10.81
CA ILE A 190 16.75 -20.37 10.75
C ILE A 190 16.30 -19.48 9.58
N CYS A 191 16.02 -20.08 8.42
CA CYS A 191 15.51 -19.34 7.26
C CYS A 191 14.17 -18.64 7.56
N VAL A 192 13.27 -19.30 8.28
CA VAL A 192 11.98 -18.74 8.70
C VAL A 192 12.16 -17.61 9.72
N ASP A 193 13.07 -17.77 10.69
CA ASP A 193 13.36 -16.75 11.69
C ASP A 193 13.99 -15.49 11.06
N LEU A 194 14.90 -15.65 10.09
CA LEU A 194 15.46 -14.54 9.30
C LEU A 194 14.37 -13.82 8.49
N LEU A 195 13.43 -14.56 7.89
CA LEU A 195 12.30 -13.96 7.16
C LEU A 195 11.38 -13.18 8.11
N ALA A 196 11.10 -13.72 9.30
CA ALA A 196 10.32 -13.03 10.32
C ALA A 196 11.00 -11.73 10.78
N ALA A 197 12.31 -11.76 11.01
CA ALA A 197 13.10 -10.58 11.35
C ALA A 197 13.06 -9.52 10.24
N LYS A 198 13.23 -9.94 8.98
CA LYS A 198 13.10 -9.05 7.81
C LYS A 198 11.73 -8.37 7.76
N GLN A 199 10.67 -9.13 7.99
CA GLN A 199 9.29 -8.64 7.98
C GLN A 199 9.01 -7.65 9.11
N ALA A 200 9.51 -7.94 10.32
CA ALA A 200 9.38 -7.05 11.46
C ALA A 200 10.06 -5.69 11.23
N ALA A 201 11.18 -5.67 10.51
CA ALA A 201 11.85 -4.42 10.16
C ALA A 201 11.09 -3.62 9.08
N LEU A 202 10.54 -4.29 8.05
CA LEU A 202 9.66 -3.62 7.08
C LEU A 202 8.44 -2.99 7.77
N ASP A 203 7.88 -3.62 8.80
CA ASP A 203 6.78 -3.04 9.57
C ASP A 203 7.17 -1.72 10.26
N ARG A 204 8.43 -1.61 10.71
CA ARG A 204 9.02 -0.39 11.27
C ARG A 204 9.49 0.61 10.22
N GLY A 205 9.42 0.27 8.92
CA GLY A 205 9.96 1.10 7.84
C GLY A 205 11.50 1.08 7.77
N GLU A 206 12.14 0.14 8.45
CA GLU A 206 13.59 0.01 8.50
C GLU A 206 14.12 -0.91 7.40
N ARG A 207 15.28 -0.56 6.84
CA ARG A 207 16.09 -1.50 6.04
C ARG A 207 17.01 -2.24 7.00
N VAL A 208 16.87 -3.58 7.09
CA VAL A 208 17.87 -4.40 7.78
C VAL A 208 19.02 -4.67 6.83
N PRO A 209 20.25 -4.24 7.14
CA PRO A 209 21.43 -4.75 6.46
C PRO A 209 21.64 -6.18 6.97
N LEU A 210 21.19 -7.16 6.19
CA LEU A 210 21.43 -8.58 6.47
C LEU A 210 22.72 -9.08 5.81
N ASP A 211 23.57 -8.14 5.39
CA ASP A 211 24.84 -8.41 4.73
C ASP A 211 25.79 -9.09 5.75
N GLY A 212 26.31 -10.25 5.38
CA GLY A 212 27.18 -11.09 6.24
C GLY A 212 26.48 -12.18 7.05
N VAL A 213 25.16 -12.09 7.27
CA VAL A 213 24.39 -13.09 8.06
C VAL A 213 23.45 -13.94 7.20
N THR A 214 23.27 -13.60 5.92
CA THR A 214 22.30 -14.27 5.04
C THR A 214 22.93 -15.00 3.86
N CYS A 215 22.51 -16.25 3.69
CA CYS A 215 22.88 -17.06 2.53
C CYS A 215 22.30 -16.47 1.22
N GLU A 216 22.84 -16.89 0.08
CA GLU A 216 22.43 -16.37 -1.25
C GLU A 216 20.93 -16.54 -1.51
N ARG A 217 20.34 -17.67 -1.08
CA ARG A 217 18.91 -17.94 -1.22
C ARG A 217 18.04 -16.97 -0.41
N CYS A 218 18.42 -16.70 0.85
CA CYS A 218 17.71 -15.72 1.69
C CYS A 218 17.82 -14.31 1.09
N ARG A 219 18.99 -13.94 0.56
CA ARG A 219 19.20 -12.63 -0.09
C ARG A 219 18.28 -12.41 -1.29
N ALA A 220 18.07 -13.42 -2.14
CA ALA A 220 17.14 -13.32 -3.27
C ALA A 220 15.68 -13.13 -2.81
N VAL A 221 15.25 -13.87 -1.79
CA VAL A 221 13.92 -13.70 -1.18
C VAL A 221 13.74 -12.27 -0.65
N PHE A 222 14.73 -11.75 0.07
CA PHE A 222 14.68 -10.40 0.65
C PHE A 222 14.76 -9.31 -0.42
N ALA A 223 15.51 -9.52 -1.50
CA ALA A 223 15.58 -8.58 -2.61
C ALA A 223 14.22 -8.35 -3.28
N THR A 224 13.40 -9.39 -3.42
CA THR A 224 12.05 -9.27 -3.99
C THR A 224 11.09 -8.54 -3.06
N LEU A 225 11.18 -8.77 -1.74
CA LEU A 225 10.41 -8.02 -0.75
C LEU A 225 10.80 -6.55 -0.72
N ASP A 226 12.11 -6.26 -0.77
CA ASP A 226 12.64 -4.91 -0.81
C ASP A 226 12.23 -4.17 -2.07
N LEU A 227 12.17 -4.85 -3.22
CA LEU A 227 11.64 -4.27 -4.45
C LEU A 227 10.18 -3.84 -4.26
N GLY A 228 9.32 -4.74 -3.75
CA GLY A 228 7.91 -4.44 -3.53
C GLY A 228 7.70 -3.24 -2.58
N SER A 229 8.40 -3.23 -1.44
CA SER A 229 8.29 -2.13 -0.47
C SER A 229 8.83 -0.80 -1.02
N ARG A 230 9.99 -0.81 -1.71
CA ARG A 230 10.52 0.41 -2.36
C ARG A 230 9.56 0.99 -3.38
N VAL A 231 9.03 0.16 -4.28
CA VAL A 231 8.07 0.62 -5.28
C VAL A 231 6.81 1.18 -4.61
N CYS A 232 6.30 0.54 -3.56
CA CYS A 232 5.16 1.09 -2.82
C CYS A 232 5.47 2.48 -2.23
N HIS A 233 6.63 2.67 -1.62
CA HIS A 233 7.05 3.98 -1.12
C HIS A 233 7.23 5.02 -2.25
N ASP A 234 7.73 4.61 -3.41
CA ASP A 234 7.88 5.51 -4.56
C ASP A 234 6.51 5.92 -5.12
N LEU A 235 5.54 5.00 -5.15
CA LEU A 235 4.16 5.28 -5.54
C LEU A 235 3.47 6.30 -4.61
N ALA A 236 3.88 6.38 -3.34
CA ALA A 236 3.36 7.35 -2.38
C ALA A 236 3.75 8.81 -2.71
N ARG A 237 4.77 9.02 -3.56
CA ARG A 237 5.29 10.34 -3.94
C ARG A 237 4.70 10.93 -5.21
N GLY A 238 3.64 10.33 -5.78
CA GLY A 238 2.96 10.87 -6.95
C GLY A 238 2.23 12.17 -6.65
N ASP A 239 1.95 12.98 -7.67
CA ASP A 239 1.27 14.28 -7.55
C ASP A 239 -0.27 14.19 -7.63
N LEU A 240 -0.93 15.23 -7.13
CA LEU A 240 -2.37 15.47 -7.30
C LEU A 240 -2.61 16.28 -8.59
N PRO A 241 -3.39 15.77 -9.58
CA PRO A 241 -3.65 16.49 -10.82
C PRO A 241 -4.26 17.89 -10.58
N PRO A 242 -3.78 18.95 -11.25
CA PRO A 242 -4.26 20.32 -11.04
C PRO A 242 -5.77 20.48 -11.29
N ALA A 243 -6.33 19.74 -12.25
CA ALA A 243 -7.77 19.76 -12.53
C ALA A 243 -8.60 19.19 -11.37
N LEU A 244 -8.17 18.06 -10.81
CA LEU A 244 -8.80 17.45 -9.63
C LEU A 244 -8.71 18.38 -8.42
N ARG A 245 -7.53 18.97 -8.18
CA ARG A 245 -7.32 19.97 -7.13
C ARG A 245 -8.28 21.15 -7.24
N ARG A 246 -8.39 21.77 -8.42
CA ARG A 246 -9.32 22.89 -8.66
C ARG A 246 -10.77 22.51 -8.39
N THR A 247 -11.18 21.32 -8.83
CA THR A 247 -12.55 20.82 -8.65
C THR A 247 -12.89 20.69 -7.17
N ILE A 248 -12.03 20.02 -6.39
CA ILE A 248 -12.24 19.83 -4.95
C ILE A 248 -12.31 21.17 -4.21
N LEU A 249 -11.42 22.11 -4.52
CA LEU A 249 -11.42 23.44 -3.88
C LEU A 249 -12.66 24.27 -4.22
N ALA A 250 -13.12 24.22 -5.48
CA ALA A 250 -14.33 24.92 -5.90
C ALA A 250 -15.58 24.36 -5.19
N GLU A 251 -15.70 23.04 -5.10
CA GLU A 251 -16.81 22.40 -4.40
C GLU A 251 -16.77 22.68 -2.90
N ALA A 252 -15.60 22.64 -2.27
CA ALA A 252 -15.45 22.98 -0.85
C ALA A 252 -15.85 24.43 -0.57
N ALA A 253 -15.49 25.37 -1.44
CA ALA A 253 -15.84 26.79 -1.31
C ALA A 253 -17.34 27.07 -1.55
N ALA A 254 -18.01 26.26 -2.36
CA ALA A 254 -19.46 26.34 -2.53
C ALA A 254 -20.19 25.88 -1.26
N TRP A 255 -19.75 24.76 -0.67
CA TRP A 255 -20.31 24.22 0.58
C TRP A 255 -20.13 25.14 1.80
N SER A 256 -19.03 25.91 1.87
CA SER A 256 -18.85 26.89 2.96
C SER A 256 -19.83 28.07 2.91
N LYS A 257 -20.56 28.24 1.80
CA LYS A 257 -21.55 29.31 1.59
C LYS A 257 -23.00 28.86 1.80
N GLU A 258 -23.26 27.55 1.92
CA GLU A 258 -24.59 27.03 2.22
C GLU A 258 -24.88 27.16 3.73
N PRO A 259 -26.01 27.75 4.14
CA PRO A 259 -26.39 27.80 5.54
C PRO A 259 -26.62 26.38 6.06
N VAL A 260 -26.01 26.06 7.20
CA VAL A 260 -26.26 24.81 7.92
C VAL A 260 -27.61 24.95 8.60
N GLU A 261 -28.67 24.36 8.02
CA GLU A 261 -29.96 24.14 8.68
C GLU A 261 -29.87 23.07 9.78
#